data_AF-A0A831PM86-F1
#
_entry.id   AF-A0A831PM86-F1
#
_cell.length_a   1.000
_cell.length_b   1.000
_cell.length_c   1.000
_cell.angle_alpha   90.00
_cell.angle_beta   90.00
_cell.angle_gamma   90.00
#
_symmetry.space_group_name_H-M   'P 1'
#
loop_
_entity.id
_entity.type
_entity.pdbx_description
1 polymer ?
#
loop_
_entity_poly.entity_id
_entity_poly.type
_entity_poly.pdbx_seq_one_letter_code
_entity_poly.pdbx_strand_id
1 'polypeptide(L)'
;VVGNYDQQVLAAGGKKKGLPKHPEKRLAVRWAYEHLKKEGRSYLASLPEHRRLAPGSRRIFLCHGSPDAIDEYLDADTPASRLAEIARTAPADVIVSGHAHRPSAREVGGVWFVNTGSVGRPDDGDPRACYALLQTEPFSVCHLRVPYDVDRTVAAVLEAGLPPSFARIFLEGRSLDALDRGEVSVSCTVEEDHEEG
;
A
#
# COMPACT_ATOMS: atom_id res chain seq x y z
N VAL A 1 1.55 -1.93 -12.69
CA VAL A 1 0.10 -2.11 -12.89
C VAL A 1 -0.58 -0.91 -12.28
N VAL A 2 -1.77 -0.53 -12.74
CA VAL A 2 -2.50 0.63 -12.20
C VAL A 2 -3.08 0.28 -10.82
N GLY A 3 -3.02 1.21 -9.88
CA GLY A 3 -3.68 1.12 -8.58
C GLY A 3 -4.98 1.89 -8.53
N ASN A 4 -5.79 1.63 -7.50
CA ASN A 4 -7.06 2.34 -7.31
C ASN A 4 -6.83 3.84 -7.08
N TYR A 5 -5.77 4.22 -6.35
CA TYR A 5 -5.40 5.63 -6.16
C TYR A 5 -5.03 6.31 -7.48
N ASP A 6 -4.33 5.63 -8.39
CA ASP A 6 -3.99 6.17 -9.71
C ASP A 6 -5.27 6.47 -10.52
N GLN A 7 -6.23 5.55 -10.52
CA GLN A 7 -7.53 5.73 -11.17
C GLN A 7 -8.30 6.92 -10.56
N GLN A 8 -8.27 7.07 -9.23
CA GLN A 8 -8.90 8.19 -8.53
C GLN A 8 -8.27 9.53 -8.90
N VAL A 9 -6.93 9.58 -9.00
CA VAL A 9 -6.19 10.77 -9.44
C VAL A 9 -6.60 11.15 -10.86
N LEU A 10 -6.66 10.20 -11.80
CA LEU A 10 -7.12 10.49 -13.16
C LEU A 10 -8.58 10.96 -13.20
N ALA A 11 -9.46 10.39 -12.37
CA ALA A 11 -10.86 10.78 -12.27
C ALA A 11 -11.05 12.20 -11.71
N ALA A 12 -10.13 12.70 -10.88
CA ALA A 12 -10.17 14.05 -10.33
C ALA A 12 -10.14 15.16 -11.39
N GLY A 13 -9.57 14.88 -12.57
CA GLY A 13 -9.56 15.79 -13.71
C GLY A 13 -10.86 15.85 -14.53
N GLY A 14 -11.82 14.98 -14.22
CA GLY A 14 -13.07 14.82 -14.97
C GLY A 14 -14.31 14.97 -14.11
N LYS A 15 -15.32 14.13 -14.36
CA LYS A 15 -16.54 14.07 -13.55
C LYS A 15 -16.19 13.48 -12.18
N LYS A 16 -16.65 14.08 -11.08
CA LYS A 16 -16.40 13.70 -9.66
C LYS A 16 -16.71 12.24 -9.25
N LYS A 17 -17.12 11.37 -10.18
CA LYS A 17 -17.44 9.96 -9.92
C LYS A 17 -16.15 9.17 -9.63
N GLY A 18 -16.17 8.31 -8.61
CA GLY A 18 -15.02 7.49 -8.23
C GLY A 18 -14.06 8.13 -7.23
N LEU A 19 -14.28 9.38 -6.80
CA LEU A 19 -13.48 10.01 -5.75
C LEU A 19 -13.79 9.42 -4.36
N PRO A 20 -12.80 9.39 -3.44
CA PRO A 20 -13.02 8.98 -2.06
C PRO A 20 -14.14 9.77 -1.37
N LYS A 21 -14.93 9.09 -0.53
CA LYS A 21 -15.94 9.74 0.33
C LYS A 21 -15.27 10.59 1.42
N HIS A 22 -14.20 10.06 2.02
CA HIS A 22 -13.43 10.75 3.07
C HIS A 22 -12.90 12.10 2.53
N PRO A 23 -13.18 13.23 3.21
CA PRO A 23 -12.84 14.56 2.72
C PRO A 23 -11.34 14.73 2.51
N GLU A 24 -10.51 14.27 3.45
CA GLU A 24 -9.06 14.39 3.33
C GLU A 24 -8.49 13.49 2.23
N LYS A 25 -8.95 12.23 2.09
CA LYS A 25 -8.48 11.37 0.98
C LYS A 25 -8.80 11.99 -0.38
N ARG A 26 -9.94 12.66 -0.48
CA ARG A 26 -10.34 13.39 -1.68
C ARG A 26 -9.51 14.66 -1.90
N LEU A 27 -9.05 15.32 -0.83
CA LEU A 27 -8.06 16.40 -0.92
C LEU A 27 -6.73 15.85 -1.46
N ALA A 28 -6.21 14.75 -0.91
CA ALA A 28 -4.97 14.13 -1.38
C ALA A 28 -5.01 13.77 -2.88
N VAL A 29 -6.12 13.15 -3.32
CA VAL A 29 -6.34 12.79 -4.72
C VAL A 29 -6.32 14.02 -5.63
N ARG A 30 -6.99 15.11 -5.23
CA ARG A 30 -7.00 16.37 -6.01
C ARG A 30 -5.63 17.03 -6.04
N TRP A 31 -4.97 17.12 -4.89
CA TRP A 31 -3.61 17.65 -4.78
C TRP A 31 -2.67 16.89 -5.72
N ALA A 32 -2.71 15.56 -5.72
CA ALA A 32 -1.91 14.74 -6.62
C ALA A 32 -2.25 15.01 -8.09
N TYR A 33 -3.53 15.14 -8.45
CA TYR A 33 -3.92 15.50 -9.81
C TYR A 33 -3.34 16.85 -10.23
N GLU A 34 -3.46 17.89 -9.40
CA GLU A 34 -2.98 19.25 -9.67
C GLU A 34 -1.46 19.31 -9.83
N HIS A 35 -0.72 18.52 -9.06
CA HIS A 35 0.75 18.50 -9.06
C HIS A 35 1.37 17.54 -10.08
N LEU A 36 0.60 16.61 -10.66
CA LEU A 36 1.06 15.79 -11.78
C LEU A 36 1.02 16.57 -13.09
N LYS A 37 2.14 16.57 -13.81
CA LYS A 37 2.19 17.06 -15.20
C LYS A 37 1.38 16.16 -16.13
N LYS A 38 1.07 16.65 -17.33
CA LYS A 38 0.33 15.91 -18.36
C LYS A 38 0.98 14.55 -18.64
N GLU A 39 2.30 14.51 -18.71
CA GLU A 39 3.08 13.30 -18.98
C GLU A 39 2.88 12.25 -17.87
N GLY A 40 2.87 12.68 -16.61
CA GLY A 40 2.60 11.81 -15.46
C GLY A 40 1.19 11.22 -15.50
N ARG A 41 0.19 12.04 -15.85
CA ARG A 41 -1.20 11.58 -16.00
C ARG A 41 -1.33 10.61 -17.19
N SER A 42 -0.69 10.90 -18.31
CA SER A 42 -0.64 10.00 -19.47
C SER A 42 0.04 8.67 -19.13
N TYR A 43 1.09 8.70 -18.32
CA TYR A 43 1.74 7.49 -17.83
C TYR A 43 0.79 6.65 -16.96
N LEU A 44 0.13 7.23 -15.96
CA LEU A 44 -0.84 6.50 -15.12
C LEU A 44 -1.97 5.88 -15.95
N ALA A 45 -2.49 6.62 -16.94
CA ALA A 45 -3.53 6.13 -17.85
C ALA A 45 -3.09 4.98 -18.76
N SER A 46 -1.78 4.81 -18.96
CA SER A 46 -1.20 3.73 -19.78
C SER A 46 -0.96 2.43 -19.01
N LEU A 47 -1.04 2.47 -17.68
CA LEU A 47 -0.72 1.32 -16.85
C LEU A 47 -1.81 0.23 -16.97
N PRO A 48 -1.44 -1.04 -17.21
CA PRO A 48 -2.42 -2.12 -17.26
C PRO A 48 -2.90 -2.49 -15.85
N GLU A 49 -4.10 -3.05 -15.73
CA GLU A 49 -4.67 -3.53 -14.47
C GLU A 49 -3.87 -4.69 -13.86
N HIS A 50 -3.33 -5.55 -14.72
CA HIS A 50 -2.49 -6.66 -14.32
C HIS A 50 -1.34 -6.89 -15.30
N ARG A 51 -0.32 -7.62 -14.85
CA ARG A 51 0.74 -8.15 -15.71
C ARG A 51 0.98 -9.61 -15.37
N ARG A 52 1.23 -10.42 -16.40
CA ARG A 52 1.70 -11.80 -16.24
C ARG A 52 3.17 -11.86 -16.56
N LEU A 53 3.97 -12.41 -15.66
CA LEU A 53 5.40 -12.61 -15.83
C LEU A 53 5.71 -14.11 -15.72
N ALA A 54 6.80 -14.55 -16.35
CA ALA A 54 7.27 -15.93 -16.24
C ALA A 54 8.80 -15.98 -16.03
N PRO A 55 9.33 -15.45 -14.92
CA PRO A 55 10.76 -15.58 -14.61
C PRO A 55 11.08 -17.03 -14.23
N GLY A 56 11.86 -17.70 -15.09
CA GLY A 56 12.19 -19.13 -14.94
C GLY A 56 10.95 -20.01 -15.16
N SER A 57 10.72 -20.96 -14.26
CA SER A 57 9.59 -21.90 -14.35
C SER A 57 8.27 -21.41 -13.75
N ARG A 58 8.23 -20.24 -13.10
CA ARG A 58 7.06 -19.76 -12.34
C ARG A 58 6.25 -18.71 -13.08
N ARG A 59 4.93 -18.90 -13.14
CA ARG A 59 3.95 -17.94 -13.64
C ARG A 59 3.56 -17.00 -12.51
N ILE A 60 3.83 -15.72 -12.68
CA ILE A 60 3.51 -14.67 -11.71
C ILE A 60 2.39 -13.80 -12.26
N PHE A 61 1.34 -13.58 -11.47
CA PHE A 61 0.29 -12.60 -11.75
C PHE A 61 0.47 -11.39 -10.83
N LEU A 62 0.77 -10.24 -11.42
CA LEU A 62 0.90 -8.97 -10.71
C LEU A 62 -0.40 -8.18 -10.84
N CYS A 63 -1.00 -7.77 -9.73
CA CYS A 63 -2.15 -6.86 -9.66
C CYS A 63 -2.01 -5.89 -8.48
N HIS A 64 -2.88 -4.88 -8.39
CA HIS A 64 -2.87 -3.97 -7.25
C HIS A 64 -3.58 -4.57 -6.02
N GLY A 65 -4.88 -4.88 -6.15
CA GLY A 65 -5.69 -5.61 -5.16
C GLY A 65 -5.66 -7.10 -5.45
N SER A 66 -6.81 -7.66 -5.83
CA SER A 66 -6.93 -9.04 -6.32
C SER A 66 -7.02 -9.12 -7.85
N PRO A 67 -6.96 -10.33 -8.44
CA PRO A 67 -7.25 -10.51 -9.87
C PRO A 67 -8.67 -10.10 -10.29
N ASP A 68 -9.64 -10.15 -9.36
CA ASP A 68 -11.05 -9.89 -9.63
C ASP A 68 -11.46 -8.44 -9.31
N ALA A 69 -10.78 -7.80 -8.35
CA ALA A 69 -11.13 -6.48 -7.86
C ALA A 69 -9.90 -5.67 -7.40
N ILE A 70 -9.78 -4.45 -7.93
CA ILE A 70 -8.64 -3.56 -7.66
C ILE A 70 -8.57 -3.07 -6.20
N ASP A 71 -9.70 -3.04 -5.51
CA ASP A 71 -9.86 -2.57 -4.12
C ASP A 71 -10.10 -3.71 -3.12
N GLU A 72 -9.90 -4.96 -3.52
CA GLU A 72 -9.91 -6.11 -2.62
C GLU A 72 -8.57 -6.23 -1.87
N TYR A 73 -8.66 -6.37 -0.55
CA TYR A 73 -7.52 -6.60 0.33
C TYR A 73 -7.13 -8.08 0.32
N LEU A 74 -5.92 -8.37 -0.16
CA LEU A 74 -5.29 -9.68 -0.03
C LEU A 74 -4.11 -9.58 0.94
N ASP A 75 -4.29 -10.11 2.15
CA ASP A 75 -3.32 -10.03 3.24
C ASP A 75 -3.41 -11.25 4.20
N ALA A 76 -2.85 -11.10 5.42
CA ALA A 76 -2.83 -12.15 6.42
C ALA A 76 -4.24 -12.55 6.91
N ASP A 77 -5.20 -11.62 6.88
CA ASP A 77 -6.55 -11.82 7.41
C ASP A 77 -7.51 -12.37 6.35
N THR A 78 -7.11 -12.41 5.07
CA THR A 78 -7.95 -12.93 4.00
C THR A 78 -8.35 -14.39 4.26
N PRO A 79 -9.65 -14.76 4.22
CA PRO A 79 -10.07 -16.13 4.43
C PRO A 79 -9.42 -17.09 3.42
N ALA A 80 -8.94 -18.25 3.89
CA ALA A 80 -8.32 -19.25 3.02
C ALA A 80 -9.28 -19.74 1.93
N SER A 81 -10.59 -19.74 2.19
CA SER A 81 -11.62 -20.06 1.19
C SER A 81 -11.63 -19.07 0.02
N ARG A 82 -11.43 -17.77 0.28
CA ARG A 82 -11.34 -16.75 -0.76
C ARG A 82 -10.04 -16.88 -1.56
N LEU A 83 -8.90 -17.14 -0.89
CA LEU A 83 -7.64 -17.41 -1.59
C LEU A 83 -7.73 -18.67 -2.46
N ALA A 84 -8.38 -19.73 -1.99
CA ALA A 84 -8.61 -20.94 -2.76
C ALA A 84 -9.55 -20.73 -3.96
N GLU A 85 -10.51 -19.80 -3.87
CA GLU A 85 -11.32 -19.38 -5.01
C GLU A 85 -10.45 -18.71 -6.08
N ILE A 86 -9.66 -17.71 -5.70
CA ILE A 86 -8.76 -17.00 -6.61
C ILE A 86 -7.75 -17.96 -7.25
N ALA A 87 -7.19 -18.90 -6.48
CA ALA A 87 -6.26 -19.90 -7.00
C ALA A 87 -6.87 -20.77 -8.12
N ARG A 88 -8.20 -20.99 -8.10
CA ARG A 88 -8.92 -21.73 -9.14
C ARG A 88 -9.23 -20.89 -10.38
N THR A 89 -9.47 -19.59 -10.22
CA THR A 89 -9.94 -18.70 -11.30
C THR A 89 -8.83 -17.89 -11.97
N ALA A 90 -7.70 -17.68 -11.29
CA ALA A 90 -6.56 -16.93 -11.80
C ALA A 90 -5.32 -17.83 -11.93
N PRO A 91 -5.09 -18.50 -13.08
CA PRO A 91 -3.97 -19.41 -13.25
C PRO A 91 -2.62 -18.70 -13.09
N ALA A 92 -1.92 -19.00 -12.00
CA ALA A 92 -0.58 -18.53 -11.67
C ALA A 92 0.01 -19.43 -10.59
N ASP A 93 1.33 -19.42 -10.45
CA ASP A 93 2.03 -20.10 -9.34
C ASP A 93 2.25 -19.10 -8.19
N VAL A 94 2.28 -17.80 -8.50
CA VAL A 94 2.39 -16.70 -7.55
C VAL A 94 1.48 -15.55 -7.97
N ILE A 95 0.67 -15.04 -7.05
CA ILE A 95 -0.12 -13.82 -7.19
C ILE A 95 0.49 -12.77 -6.26
N VAL A 96 0.94 -11.66 -6.84
CA VAL A 96 1.57 -10.56 -6.12
C VAL A 96 0.64 -9.35 -6.14
N SER A 97 0.36 -8.83 -4.94
CA SER A 97 -0.49 -7.67 -4.71
C SER A 97 0.20 -6.63 -3.83
N GLY A 98 -0.36 -5.42 -3.84
CA GLY A 98 -0.07 -4.35 -2.89
C GLY A 98 -1.35 -4.04 -2.13
N HIS A 99 -1.92 -2.85 -2.34
CA HIS A 99 -3.23 -2.40 -1.84
C HIS A 99 -3.46 -2.41 -0.31
N ALA A 100 -3.29 -3.55 0.37
CA ALA A 100 -3.43 -3.67 1.82
C ALA A 100 -2.31 -3.00 2.61
N HIS A 101 -1.15 -2.77 1.99
CA HIS A 101 0.01 -2.11 2.61
C HIS A 101 0.59 -2.83 3.84
N ARG A 102 0.18 -4.09 4.06
CA ARG A 102 0.65 -4.98 5.12
C ARG A 102 1.34 -6.18 4.45
N PRO A 103 2.64 -6.41 4.69
CA PRO A 103 3.37 -7.50 4.06
C PRO A 103 2.80 -8.85 4.50
N SER A 104 2.60 -9.75 3.54
CA SER A 104 2.15 -11.11 3.82
C SER A 104 2.64 -12.05 2.72
N ALA A 105 2.81 -13.32 3.07
CA ALA A 105 3.06 -14.40 2.12
C ALA A 105 2.33 -15.64 2.62
N ARG A 106 1.40 -16.16 1.83
CA ARG A 106 0.58 -17.33 2.18
C ARG A 106 0.42 -18.25 0.98
N GLU A 107 0.59 -19.54 1.19
CA GLU A 107 0.33 -20.55 0.17
C GLU A 107 -1.05 -21.17 0.39
N VAL A 108 -1.90 -21.13 -0.64
CA VAL A 108 -3.22 -21.77 -0.62
C VAL A 108 -3.48 -22.43 -1.96
N GLY A 109 -3.82 -23.72 -1.97
CA GLY A 109 -4.13 -24.46 -3.19
C GLY A 109 -2.95 -24.55 -4.17
N GLY A 110 -1.71 -24.55 -3.67
CA GLY A 110 -0.49 -24.57 -4.50
C GLY A 110 -0.15 -23.24 -5.16
N VAL A 111 -0.81 -22.14 -4.78
CA VAL A 111 -0.55 -20.78 -5.26
C VAL A 111 -0.07 -19.92 -4.11
N TRP A 112 1.01 -19.17 -4.33
CA TRP A 112 1.51 -18.20 -3.37
C TRP A 112 0.83 -16.85 -3.54
N PHE A 113 0.25 -16.33 -2.47
CA PHE A 113 -0.32 -14.98 -2.38
C PHE A 113 0.65 -14.11 -1.60
N VAL A 114 1.23 -13.11 -2.28
CA VAL A 114 2.27 -12.25 -1.72
C VAL A 114 1.81 -10.81 -1.75
N ASN A 115 1.58 -10.23 -0.57
CA ASN A 115 1.47 -8.79 -0.42
C ASN A 115 2.86 -8.21 -0.16
N THR A 116 3.30 -7.27 -0.98
CA THR A 116 4.66 -6.71 -0.86
C THR A 116 4.84 -5.76 0.32
N GLY A 117 3.75 -5.38 1.00
CA GLY A 117 3.74 -4.23 1.88
C GLY A 117 3.68 -2.93 1.09
N SER A 118 4.19 -1.84 1.67
CA SER A 118 4.17 -0.51 1.05
C SER A 118 5.49 0.23 1.27
N VAL A 119 6.03 0.81 0.20
CA VAL A 119 7.23 1.65 0.26
C VAL A 119 6.93 2.99 0.90
N GLY A 120 5.83 3.63 0.51
CA GLY A 120 5.53 5.02 0.86
C GLY A 120 4.37 5.21 1.83
N ARG A 121 3.65 4.16 2.21
CA ARG A 121 2.53 4.25 3.16
C ARG A 121 2.30 2.92 3.90
N PRO A 122 3.18 2.46 4.79
CA PRO A 122 2.92 1.27 5.60
C PRO A 122 1.60 1.38 6.40
N ASP A 123 0.97 0.25 6.71
CA ASP A 123 -0.28 0.18 7.49
C ASP A 123 -0.26 -0.92 8.57
N ASP A 124 0.93 -1.26 9.04
CA ASP A 124 1.18 -2.32 10.01
C ASP A 124 1.86 -1.83 11.30
N GLY A 125 1.99 -0.51 11.48
CA GLY A 125 2.60 0.11 12.65
C GLY A 125 4.12 0.22 12.60
N ASP A 126 4.77 -0.21 11.51
CA ASP A 126 6.20 0.04 11.28
C ASP A 126 6.36 1.08 10.16
N PRO A 127 6.85 2.30 10.48
CA PRO A 127 6.90 3.40 9.53
C PRO A 127 7.95 3.20 8.43
N ARG A 128 8.85 2.21 8.54
CA ARG A 128 9.89 1.93 7.53
C ARG A 128 9.26 1.45 6.22
N ALA A 129 9.87 1.88 5.11
CA ALA A 129 9.48 1.42 3.79
C ALA A 129 9.58 -0.11 3.69
N CYS A 130 8.58 -0.75 3.09
CA CYS A 130 8.53 -2.20 2.93
C CYS A 130 8.43 -2.61 1.46
N TYR A 131 9.20 -3.63 1.08
CA TYR A 131 9.09 -4.32 -0.20
C TYR A 131 9.42 -5.80 -0.03
N ALA A 132 9.13 -6.62 -1.05
CA ALA A 132 9.45 -8.04 -1.06
C ALA A 132 10.49 -8.38 -2.14
N LEU A 133 11.45 -9.22 -1.78
CA LEU A 133 12.30 -9.95 -2.72
C LEU A 133 11.69 -11.33 -2.95
N LEU A 134 11.41 -11.63 -4.22
CA LEU A 134 10.93 -12.93 -4.65
C LEU A 134 12.07 -13.66 -5.37
N GLN A 135 12.51 -14.77 -4.80
CA GLN A 135 13.38 -15.72 -5.50
C GLN A 135 12.51 -16.76 -6.17
N THR A 136 12.76 -17.02 -7.45
CA THR A 136 11.95 -17.99 -8.20
C THR A 136 12.49 -19.39 -8.07
N GLU A 137 13.81 -19.60 -7.96
CA GLU A 137 14.43 -20.92 -7.89
C GLU A 137 15.63 -20.93 -6.92
N PRO A 138 15.56 -21.66 -5.79
CA PRO A 138 14.34 -22.16 -5.14
C PRO A 138 13.35 -21.02 -4.81
N PHE A 139 12.07 -21.34 -4.64
CA PHE A 139 11.09 -20.31 -4.30
C PHE A 139 11.27 -19.80 -2.88
N SER A 140 11.38 -18.48 -2.74
CA SER A 140 11.32 -17.82 -1.44
C SER A 140 10.78 -16.41 -1.58
N VAL A 141 10.19 -15.92 -0.49
CA VAL A 141 9.71 -14.54 -0.35
C VAL A 141 10.38 -13.97 0.90
N CYS A 142 11.04 -12.83 0.76
CA CYS A 142 11.66 -12.11 1.87
C CYS A 142 11.16 -10.67 1.87
N HIS A 143 10.44 -10.27 2.92
CA HIS A 143 10.05 -8.88 3.13
C HIS A 143 11.19 -8.13 3.80
N LEU A 144 11.57 -7.01 3.19
CA LEU A 144 12.63 -6.14 3.68
C LEU A 144 12.05 -4.82 4.16
N ARG A 145 12.61 -4.30 5.25
CA ARG A 145 12.33 -2.98 5.80
C ARG A 145 13.52 -2.08 5.60
N VAL A 146 13.27 -0.88 5.08
CA VAL A 146 14.31 0.10 4.81
C VAL A 146 13.99 1.37 5.59
N PRO A 147 14.85 1.79 6.53
CA PRO A 147 14.69 3.08 7.17
C PRO A 147 14.89 4.20 6.15
N TYR A 148 14.11 5.26 6.30
CA TYR A 148 14.25 6.50 5.54
C TYR A 148 14.00 7.67 6.49
N ASP A 149 14.29 8.88 6.01
CA ASP A 149 14.06 10.11 6.76
C ASP A 149 12.55 10.43 6.81
N VAL A 150 11.88 9.88 7.83
CA VAL A 150 10.45 10.08 8.08
C VAL A 150 10.18 11.55 8.39
N ASP A 151 11.04 12.20 9.19
CA ASP A 151 10.88 13.59 9.59
C ASP A 151 10.91 14.53 8.39
N ARG A 152 11.81 14.29 7.42
CA ARG A 152 11.83 15.03 6.17
C ARG A 152 10.55 14.83 5.34
N THR A 153 9.97 13.63 5.36
CA THR A 153 8.71 13.35 4.66
C THR A 153 7.55 14.10 5.33
N VAL A 154 7.51 14.08 6.67
CA VAL A 154 6.55 14.84 7.48
C VAL A 154 6.66 16.34 7.22
N ALA A 155 7.87 16.89 7.24
CA ALA A 155 8.11 18.31 6.95
C ALA A 155 7.59 18.68 5.56
N ALA A 156 7.89 17.88 4.53
CA ALA A 156 7.41 18.13 3.17
C ALA A 156 5.86 18.09 3.05
N VAL A 157 5.19 17.20 3.79
CA VAL A 157 3.72 17.13 3.84
C VAL A 157 3.15 18.41 4.44
N LEU A 158 3.72 18.89 5.54
CA LEU A 158 3.29 20.11 6.22
C LEU A 158 3.57 21.38 5.39
N GLU A 159 4.76 21.46 4.78
CA GLU A 159 5.16 22.56 3.88
C GLU A 159 4.26 22.64 2.63
N ALA A 160 3.76 21.50 2.14
CA ALA A 160 2.80 21.44 1.06
C ALA A 160 1.37 21.87 1.44
N GLY A 161 1.15 22.24 2.71
CA GLY A 161 -0.17 22.65 3.24
C GLY A 161 -1.17 21.50 3.32
N LEU A 162 -0.70 20.26 3.37
CA LEU A 162 -1.56 19.08 3.52
C LEU A 162 -1.96 18.87 4.99
N PRO A 163 -3.08 18.17 5.25
CA PRO A 163 -3.56 17.91 6.61
C PRO A 163 -2.50 17.28 7.52
N PRO A 164 -2.36 17.71 8.79
CA PRO A 164 -1.44 17.10 9.74
C PRO A 164 -1.70 15.61 10.00
N SER A 165 -2.93 15.14 9.78
CA SER A 165 -3.27 13.71 9.80
C SER A 165 -2.45 12.89 8.81
N PHE A 166 -2.04 13.46 7.67
CA PHE A 166 -1.18 12.78 6.71
C PHE A 166 0.25 12.64 7.22
N ALA A 167 0.77 13.61 7.97
CA ALA A 167 2.06 13.48 8.62
C ALA A 167 2.05 12.30 9.62
N ARG A 168 0.96 12.15 10.39
CA ARG A 168 0.78 11.03 11.33
C ARG A 168 0.82 9.66 10.65
N ILE A 169 0.33 9.53 9.41
CA ILE A 169 0.41 8.27 8.65
C ILE A 169 1.87 7.81 8.52
N PHE A 170 2.79 8.73 8.23
CA PHE A 170 4.21 8.41 8.06
C PHE A 170 4.91 8.16 9.38
N LEU A 171 4.55 8.90 10.45
CA LEU A 171 5.11 8.71 11.79
C LEU A 171 4.69 7.36 12.40
N GLU A 172 3.42 7.01 12.27
CA GLU A 172 2.82 5.86 12.96
C GLU A 172 2.81 4.60 12.09
N GLY A 173 3.03 4.70 10.78
CA GLY A 173 2.92 3.56 9.86
C GLY A 173 1.50 2.97 9.84
N ARG A 174 0.49 3.83 9.94
CA ARG A 174 -0.94 3.48 10.03
C ARG A 174 -1.76 4.27 9.03
N SER A 175 -2.80 3.66 8.46
CA SER A 175 -3.74 4.33 7.59
C SER A 175 -4.52 5.43 8.30
N LEU A 176 -4.95 6.43 7.51
CA LEU A 176 -5.83 7.49 8.00
C LEU A 176 -7.07 6.94 8.71
N ASP A 177 -7.68 5.89 8.17
CA ASP A 177 -8.88 5.31 8.79
C ASP A 177 -8.58 4.66 10.15
N ALA A 178 -7.38 4.11 10.34
CA ALA A 178 -6.96 3.58 11.64
C ALA A 178 -6.72 4.72 12.65
N LEU A 179 -6.13 5.82 12.20
CA LEU A 179 -5.89 7.01 13.03
C LEU A 179 -7.21 7.68 13.46
N ASP A 180 -8.19 7.77 12.56
CA ASP A 180 -9.51 8.35 12.84
C ASP A 180 -10.32 7.52 13.84
N ARG A 181 -10.09 6.19 13.89
CA ARG A 181 -10.78 5.28 14.82
C ARG A 181 -10.22 5.30 16.25
N GLY A 182 -9.08 5.92 16.50
CA GLY A 182 -8.56 6.13 17.86
C GLY A 182 -8.05 4.90 18.59
N GLU A 183 -7.69 3.81 17.90
CA GLU A 183 -7.01 2.67 18.54
C GLU A 183 -5.49 2.88 18.51
N VAL A 184 -4.97 3.60 19.50
CA VAL A 184 -3.90 3.17 20.44
C VAL A 184 -3.63 4.30 21.44
N SER A 185 -3.67 3.94 22.72
CA SER A 185 -3.21 4.73 23.86
C SER A 185 -1.72 5.07 23.73
N VAL A 186 -1.39 6.35 23.60
CA VAL A 186 -0.02 6.82 23.85
C VAL A 186 0.07 7.15 25.34
N SER A 187 0.57 6.21 26.15
CA SER A 187 1.11 6.55 27.47
C SER A 187 2.49 7.14 27.26
N CYS A 188 2.57 8.47 27.19
CA CYS A 188 3.83 9.18 27.25
C CYS A 188 4.22 9.27 28.73
N THR A 189 5.05 8.35 29.22
CA THR A 189 5.79 8.58 30.46
C THR A 189 7.00 9.41 30.10
N VAL A 190 6.96 10.69 30.48
CA VAL A 190 8.17 11.50 30.62
C VAL A 190 8.91 10.96 31.84
N GLU A 191 10.08 10.34 31.61
CA GLU A 191 11.05 10.14 32.69
C GLU A 191 11.67 11.50 32.97
N GLU A 192 11.35 12.07 34.13
CA GLU A 192 12.08 13.21 34.69
C GLU A 192 13.41 12.67 35.23
N ASP A 193 14.51 13.03 34.58
CA ASP A 193 15.86 12.80 35.10
C ASP A 193 16.02 13.58 36.42
N HIS A 194 16.10 12.83 37.52
CA HIS A 194 16.57 13.36 38.81
C HIS A 194 18.09 13.52 38.77
N GLU A 195 18.57 14.77 38.66
CA GLU A 195 19.90 15.15 39.14
C GLU A 195 19.85 15.28 40.67
N GLU A 196 20.44 14.31 41.39
CA GLU A 196 20.83 14.48 42.79
C GLU A 196 22.21 15.17 42.85
N GLY A 197 22.28 16.24 43.63
CA GLY A 197 23.52 16.91 44.06
C GLY A 197 24.01 16.42 45.42
#